data_AF-A0A2K3JKZ6-F1
#
_entry.id   AF-A0A2K3JKZ6-F1
#
_cell.length_a   1.000
_cell.length_b   1.000
_cell.length_c   1.000
_cell.angle_alpha   90.00
_cell.angle_beta   90.00
_cell.angle_gamma   90.00
#
_symmetry.space_group_name_H-M   'P 1'
#
loop_
_entity.id
_entity.type
_entity.pdbx_description
1 polymer ?
#
loop_
_entity_poly.entity_id
_entity_poly.type
_entity_poly.pdbx_seq_one_letter_code
_entity_poly.pdbx_strand_id
1 'polypeptide(L)'
;MVFLRPLLALTLSSFLLTWLLCLAEETNYSSSKIGQGYRLITIEDTPDGALVGLLQVKQKNNIYGADIPLLRFYVKHETENRLRVHITDAKNKRWEVPYNLLPRQQPPPLKQKIK
;
A
#
# COMPACT_ATOMS: atom_id res chain seq x y z
N MET A 1 -8.66 65.33 18.11
CA MET A 1 -9.13 64.01 17.60
C MET A 1 -8.42 63.58 16.30
N VAL A 2 -7.11 63.80 16.12
CA VAL A 2 -6.40 63.50 14.86
C VAL A 2 -5.54 62.21 14.93
N PHE A 3 -5.21 61.74 16.15
CA PHE A 3 -4.29 60.60 16.34
C PHE A 3 -4.96 59.20 16.39
N LEU A 4 -6.29 59.11 16.36
CA LEU A 4 -6.99 57.82 16.52
C LEU A 4 -6.96 56.96 15.24
N ARG A 5 -6.91 57.60 14.06
CA ARG A 5 -6.89 56.94 12.75
C ARG A 5 -5.57 56.19 12.44
N PRO A 6 -4.37 56.74 12.67
CA PRO A 6 -3.12 56.01 12.42
C PRO A 6 -2.93 54.86 13.41
N LEU A 7 -3.39 55.01 14.66
CA LEU A 7 -3.31 53.96 15.67
C LEU A 7 -4.19 52.75 15.30
N LEU A 8 -5.41 53.00 14.81
CA LEU A 8 -6.31 51.94 14.30
C LEU A 8 -5.77 51.26 13.03
N ALA A 9 -5.10 52.00 12.16
CA ALA A 9 -4.47 51.42 10.97
C ALA A 9 -3.28 50.50 11.31
N LEU A 10 -2.49 50.88 12.33
CA LEU A 10 -1.37 50.08 12.85
C LEU A 10 -1.85 48.81 13.55
N THR A 11 -2.97 48.88 14.31
CA THR A 11 -3.54 47.68 14.92
C THR A 11 -4.12 46.74 13.87
N LEU A 12 -4.86 47.26 12.87
CA LEU A 12 -5.36 46.43 11.76
C LEU A 12 -4.22 45.78 10.97
N SER A 13 -3.13 46.50 10.66
CA SER A 13 -2.01 45.92 9.93
C SER A 13 -1.28 44.86 10.75
N SER A 14 -1.16 45.06 12.07
CA SER A 14 -0.60 44.05 12.97
C SER A 14 -1.49 42.80 13.03
N PHE A 15 -2.81 42.95 13.10
CA PHE A 15 -3.75 41.81 13.08
C PHE A 15 -3.75 41.08 11.73
N LEU A 16 -3.60 41.81 10.63
CA LEU A 16 -3.51 41.22 9.29
C LEU A 16 -2.18 40.46 9.11
N LEU A 17 -1.07 41.00 9.63
CA LEU A 17 0.24 40.38 9.59
C LEU A 17 0.29 39.14 10.50
N THR A 18 -0.29 39.19 11.70
CA THR A 18 -0.40 38.00 12.57
C THR A 18 -1.32 36.94 11.97
N TRP A 19 -2.41 37.34 11.31
CA TRP A 19 -3.26 36.39 10.57
C TRP A 19 -2.53 35.75 9.38
N LEU A 20 -1.76 36.53 8.61
CA LEU A 20 -0.91 35.99 7.52
C LEU A 20 0.17 35.05 8.06
N LEU A 21 0.80 35.40 9.18
CA LEU A 21 1.83 34.56 9.82
C LEU A 21 1.21 33.28 10.43
N CYS A 22 -0.04 33.32 10.91
CA CYS A 22 -0.76 32.12 11.37
C CYS A 22 -1.21 31.20 10.22
N LEU A 23 -1.32 31.70 8.99
CA LEU A 23 -1.60 30.89 7.80
C LEU A 23 -0.33 30.26 7.19
N ALA A 24 0.85 30.70 7.63
CA ALA A 24 2.11 30.09 7.26
C ALA A 24 2.42 28.93 8.20
N GLU A 25 2.63 27.75 7.59
CA GLU A 25 3.20 26.54 8.20
C GLU A 25 2.24 25.62 8.97
N GLU A 26 1.39 24.93 8.21
CA GLU A 26 1.34 23.48 8.41
C GLU A 26 2.46 22.83 7.56
N THR A 27 3.64 22.70 8.15
CA THR A 27 4.60 21.71 7.64
C THR A 27 4.02 20.33 7.95
N ASN A 28 3.14 19.87 7.06
CA ASN A 28 2.76 18.48 7.00
C ASN A 28 4.05 17.69 6.80
N TYR A 29 4.62 17.18 7.89
CA TYR A 29 5.58 16.09 7.87
C TYR A 29 4.84 14.86 7.34
N SER A 30 4.51 14.87 6.05
CA SER A 30 4.10 13.70 5.32
C SER A 30 5.33 12.81 5.30
N SER A 31 5.40 11.89 6.25
CA SER A 31 6.27 10.73 6.12
C SER A 31 5.98 10.14 4.74
N SER A 32 6.96 10.24 3.85
CA SER A 32 6.88 9.70 2.51
C SER A 32 6.50 8.22 2.63
N LYS A 33 5.25 7.89 2.27
CA LYS A 33 4.78 6.50 2.34
C LYS A 33 5.60 5.69 1.33
N ILE A 34 6.30 4.67 1.83
CA ILE A 34 7.12 3.77 1.00
C ILE A 34 6.31 3.00 -0.05
N GLY A 35 4.98 2.92 0.11
CA GLY A 35 4.06 2.33 -0.84
C GLY A 35 2.61 2.42 -0.37
N GLN A 36 1.68 2.06 -1.24
CA GLN A 36 0.24 2.12 -0.94
C GLN A 36 -0.44 0.75 -0.85
N GLY A 37 0.33 -0.33 -0.92
CA GLY A 37 -0.17 -1.70 -0.83
C GLY A 37 -0.98 -2.14 -2.05
N TYR A 38 -1.79 -3.18 -1.86
CA TYR A 38 -2.53 -3.86 -2.91
C TYR A 38 -4.03 -3.90 -2.60
N ARG A 39 -4.85 -4.08 -3.64
CA ARG A 39 -6.29 -4.36 -3.56
C ARG A 39 -6.60 -5.74 -4.13
N LEU A 40 -7.53 -6.45 -3.52
CA LEU A 40 -8.06 -7.71 -4.06
C LEU A 40 -8.90 -7.42 -5.31
N ILE A 41 -8.65 -8.13 -6.41
CA ILE A 41 -9.40 -7.97 -7.67
C ILE A 41 -10.17 -9.23 -8.06
N THR A 42 -9.73 -10.41 -7.62
CA THR A 42 -10.44 -11.69 -7.84
C THR A 42 -10.20 -12.62 -6.66
N ILE A 43 -11.16 -13.50 -6.39
CA ILE A 43 -11.04 -14.59 -5.44
C ILE A 43 -11.87 -15.79 -5.92
N GLU A 44 -11.32 -16.99 -5.81
CA GLU A 44 -11.91 -18.25 -6.23
C GLU A 44 -11.62 -19.30 -5.15
N ASP A 45 -12.63 -20.08 -4.80
CA ASP A 45 -12.45 -21.34 -4.07
C ASP A 45 -11.93 -22.41 -5.02
N THR A 46 -11.08 -23.28 -4.49
CA THR A 46 -10.53 -24.42 -5.20
C THR A 46 -11.18 -25.71 -4.70
N PRO A 47 -11.29 -26.76 -5.53
CA PRO A 47 -11.89 -28.03 -5.10
C PRO A 47 -11.20 -28.68 -3.89
N ASP A 48 -9.93 -28.34 -3.64
CA ASP A 48 -9.15 -28.81 -2.49
C ASP A 48 -9.29 -27.93 -1.24
N GLY A 49 -10.29 -27.03 -1.20
CA GLY A 49 -10.64 -26.21 -0.05
C GLY A 49 -9.73 -25.01 0.19
N ALA A 50 -8.90 -24.64 -0.78
CA ALA A 50 -8.07 -23.44 -0.72
C ALA A 50 -8.72 -22.23 -1.42
N LEU A 51 -8.27 -21.04 -1.06
CA LEU A 51 -8.62 -19.78 -1.72
C LEU A 51 -7.47 -19.33 -2.63
N VAL A 52 -7.79 -18.95 -3.86
CA VAL A 52 -6.85 -18.31 -4.80
C VAL A 52 -7.42 -16.96 -5.21
N GLY A 53 -6.61 -15.92 -5.14
CA GLY A 53 -7.01 -14.59 -5.59
C GLY A 53 -5.88 -13.84 -6.28
N LEU A 54 -6.23 -12.71 -6.89
CA LEU A 54 -5.26 -11.77 -7.45
C LEU A 54 -5.32 -10.45 -6.70
N LEU A 55 -4.15 -9.90 -6.41
CA LEU A 55 -3.99 -8.59 -5.79
C LEU A 55 -3.33 -7.64 -6.80
N GLN A 56 -3.87 -6.44 -6.94
CA GLN A 56 -3.34 -5.40 -7.81
C GLN A 56 -2.74 -4.26 -6.98
N VAL A 57 -1.54 -3.79 -7.33
CA VAL A 57 -0.92 -2.64 -6.65
C VAL A 57 -1.83 -1.41 -6.76
N LYS A 58 -2.07 -0.70 -5.65
CA LYS A 58 -2.97 0.46 -5.62
C LYS A 58 -2.36 1.67 -6.32
N GLN A 59 -1.11 1.97 -6.01
CA GLN A 59 -0.32 3.01 -6.65
C GLN A 59 1.13 2.54 -6.73
N LYS A 60 1.68 2.52 -7.95
CA LYS A 60 3.07 2.17 -8.19
C LYS A 60 3.99 3.29 -7.70
N ASN A 61 5.14 2.91 -7.17
CA ASN A 61 6.27 3.79 -6.88
C ASN A 61 7.58 3.06 -7.23
N ASN A 62 8.72 3.69 -6.95
CA ASN A 62 10.05 3.12 -7.23
C ASN A 62 11.05 3.39 -6.09
N ILE A 63 10.57 3.57 -4.85
CA ILE A 63 11.42 3.96 -3.72
C ILE A 63 12.48 2.88 -3.42
N TYR A 64 12.10 1.61 -3.50
CA TYR A 64 13.01 0.46 -3.32
C TYR A 64 13.08 -0.43 -4.57
N GLY A 65 12.88 0.18 -5.74
CA GLY A 65 12.71 -0.54 -7.00
C GLY A 65 11.24 -0.70 -7.40
N ALA A 66 11.03 -1.28 -8.58
CA ALA A 66 9.73 -1.34 -9.21
C ALA A 66 8.77 -2.29 -8.47
N ASP A 67 7.55 -1.80 -8.17
CA ASP A 67 6.48 -2.63 -7.62
C ASP A 67 6.07 -3.77 -8.57
N ILE A 68 5.74 -4.93 -8.01
CA ILE A 68 5.14 -6.05 -8.76
C ILE A 68 3.66 -5.70 -9.03
N PRO A 69 3.21 -5.54 -10.29
CA PRO A 69 1.88 -5.00 -10.53
C PRO A 69 0.72 -5.90 -10.08
N LEU A 70 0.94 -7.21 -10.13
CA LEU A 70 -0.06 -8.23 -9.87
C LEU A 70 0.54 -9.36 -9.05
N LEU A 71 -0.02 -9.61 -7.88
CA LEU A 71 0.35 -10.73 -7.02
C LEU A 71 -0.74 -11.80 -7.05
N ARG A 72 -0.31 -13.06 -6.98
CA ARG A 72 -1.20 -14.18 -6.70
C ARG A 72 -1.21 -14.42 -5.20
N PHE A 73 -2.40 -14.46 -4.64
CA PHE A 73 -2.69 -14.74 -3.25
C PHE A 73 -3.25 -16.16 -3.14
N TYR A 74 -2.66 -17.00 -2.30
CA TYR A 74 -3.13 -18.36 -2.06
C TYR A 74 -3.21 -18.63 -0.56
N VAL A 75 -4.34 -19.15 -0.10
CA VAL A 75 -4.57 -19.48 1.30
C VAL A 75 -5.14 -20.88 1.41
N LYS A 76 -4.54 -21.73 2.25
CA LYS A 76 -5.02 -23.09 2.49
C LYS A 76 -4.80 -23.51 3.94
N HIS A 77 -5.80 -24.15 4.53
CA HIS A 77 -5.58 -25.00 5.70
C HIS A 77 -4.88 -26.27 5.23
N GLU A 78 -3.56 -26.36 5.46
CA GLU A 78 -2.80 -27.58 5.13
C GLU A 78 -3.10 -28.70 6.13
N THR A 79 -3.41 -28.33 7.38
CA THR A 79 -3.96 -29.20 8.43
C THR A 79 -4.96 -28.41 9.27
N GLU A 80 -5.63 -29.07 10.23
CA GLU A 80 -6.56 -28.41 11.17
C GLU A 80 -5.90 -27.24 11.92
N ASN A 81 -4.62 -27.38 12.28
CA ASN A 81 -3.87 -26.40 13.07
C ASN A 81 -2.84 -25.63 12.25
N ARG A 82 -2.86 -25.73 10.91
CA ARG A 82 -1.88 -25.07 10.04
C ARG A 82 -2.53 -24.39 8.84
N LEU A 83 -2.62 -23.07 8.92
CA LEU A 83 -2.95 -22.22 7.78
C LEU A 83 -1.67 -21.78 7.06
N ARG A 84 -1.65 -21.95 5.74
CA ARG A 84 -0.62 -21.39 4.87
C ARG A 84 -1.18 -20.23 4.08
N VAL A 85 -0.45 -19.11 4.11
CA VAL A 85 -0.61 -17.99 3.19
C VAL A 85 0.61 -17.94 2.27
N HIS A 86 0.38 -17.91 0.96
CA HIS A 86 1.44 -17.86 -0.04
C HIS A 86 1.16 -16.74 -1.05
N ILE A 87 2.02 -15.72 -1.06
CA ILE A 87 1.94 -14.56 -1.95
C ILE A 87 3.09 -14.65 -2.94
N THR A 88 2.77 -14.64 -4.23
CA THR A 88 3.74 -14.78 -5.32
C THR A 88 3.50 -13.73 -6.39
N ASP A 89 4.49 -13.46 -7.25
CA ASP A 89 4.24 -12.71 -8.48
C ASP A 89 3.28 -13.53 -9.36
N ALA A 90 2.19 -12.91 -9.82
CA ALA A 90 1.18 -13.61 -10.60
C ALA A 90 1.66 -14.01 -12.00
N LYS A 91 2.71 -13.36 -12.52
CA LYS A 91 3.20 -13.52 -13.90
C LYS A 91 4.54 -14.24 -13.96
N ASN A 92 5.43 -13.96 -13.02
CA ASN A 92 6.80 -14.46 -13.05
C ASN A 92 7.08 -15.43 -11.90
N LYS A 93 7.80 -16.52 -12.19
CA LYS A 93 8.35 -17.36 -11.11
C LYS A 93 9.44 -16.57 -10.38
N ARG A 94 9.35 -16.54 -9.06
CA ARG A 94 10.40 -16.00 -8.18
C ARG A 94 11.09 -17.13 -7.44
N TRP A 95 12.25 -16.84 -6.89
CA TRP A 95 12.96 -17.82 -6.07
C TRP A 95 12.09 -18.24 -4.88
N GLU A 96 12.01 -19.55 -4.66
CA GLU A 96 11.43 -20.17 -3.47
C GLU A 96 12.43 -21.21 -2.94
N VAL A 97 12.45 -21.42 -1.62
CA VAL A 97 13.26 -22.50 -1.02
C VAL A 97 12.85 -23.83 -1.67
N PRO A 98 13.80 -24.61 -2.22
CA PRO A 98 13.51 -25.87 -2.90
C PRO A 98 12.73 -26.86 -2.03
N TYR A 99 11.77 -27.54 -2.64
CA TYR A 99 10.88 -28.48 -1.95
C TYR A 99 11.57 -29.77 -1.49
N ASN A 100 12.65 -30.17 -2.16
CA ASN A 100 13.49 -31.29 -1.72
C ASN A 100 14.32 -30.94 -0.48
N LEU A 101 14.65 -29.65 -0.29
CA LEU A 101 15.38 -29.17 0.89
C LEU A 101 14.44 -28.95 2.09
N LEU A 102 13.24 -28.40 1.84
CA LEU A 102 12.22 -28.21 2.86
C LEU A 102 10.84 -28.70 2.36
N PRO A 103 10.51 -29.98 2.59
CA PRO A 103 9.27 -30.59 2.13
C PRO A 103 8.02 -29.92 2.72
N ARG A 104 7.06 -29.61 1.84
CA ARG A 104 5.76 -29.00 2.19
C ARG A 104 4.76 -29.25 1.06
N GLN A 105 3.48 -28.96 1.29
CA GLN A 105 2.46 -29.09 0.24
C GLN A 105 2.75 -28.13 -0.93
N GLN A 106 2.49 -28.54 -2.17
CA GLN A 106 2.65 -27.64 -3.31
C GLN A 106 1.35 -26.86 -3.57
N PRO A 107 1.42 -25.53 -3.73
CA PRO A 107 0.25 -24.78 -4.16
C PRO A 107 -0.11 -25.17 -5.60
N PRO A 108 -1.35 -24.90 -6.05
CA PRO A 108 -1.73 -25.08 -7.44
C PRO A 108 -0.77 -24.31 -8.37
N PRO A 109 -0.42 -24.86 -9.54
CA PRO A 109 0.45 -24.19 -10.49
C PRO A 109 -0.17 -22.86 -10.93
N LEU A 110 0.69 -21.90 -11.28
CA LEU A 110 0.25 -20.65 -11.88
C LEU A 110 -0.56 -20.95 -13.14
N LYS A 111 -1.82 -20.52 -13.19
CA LYS A 111 -2.61 -20.54 -14.43
C LYS A 111 -1.94 -19.57 -15.41
N GLN A 112 -1.09 -20.08 -16.29
CA GLN A 112 -0.45 -19.31 -17.36
C GLN A 112 -1.50 -18.98 -18.41
N LYS A 113 -2.38 -18.01 -18.16
CA LYS A 113 -3.21 -17.37 -19.19
C LYS A 113 -3.93 -16.17 -18.60
N ILE A 114 -3.26 -15.03 -18.65
CA ILE A 114 -3.94 -13.73 -18.80
C ILE A 114 -3.23 -13.10 -20.00
N LYS A 115 -3.79 -13.31 -21.19
CA LYS A 115 -3.46 -12.51 -22.38
C LYS A 115 -4.08 -11.14 -22.20
#